data_AF-X1JN56-F1
#
_entry.id   AF-X1JN56-F1
#
_cell.length_a   1.000
_cell.length_b   1.000
_cell.length_c   1.000
_cell.angle_alpha   90.00
_cell.angle_beta   90.00
_cell.angle_gamma   90.00
#
_symmetry.space_group_name_H-M   'P 1'
#
loop_
_entity.id
_entity.type
_entity.pdbx_description
1 polymer ?
#
loop_
_entity_poly.entity_id
_entity_poly.type
_entity_poly.pdbx_seq_one_letter_code
_entity_poly.pdbx_strand_id
1 'polypeptide(L)' 'MHAYALDEAERLKERVLAEFNCAELWLTEFSPLMGYACGTGTIGFAFYPED' A
#
# COMPACT_ATOMS: atom_id res chain seq x y z
N MET A 1 1.68 -1.22 -0.26
CA MET A 1 2.53 -2.28 0.33
C MET A 1 2.20 -2.46 1.80
N HIS A 2 2.37 -3.64 2.41
CA HIS A 2 2.12 -3.84 3.85
C HIS A 2 3.06 -4.86 4.52
N ALA A 3 3.21 -4.76 5.85
CA ALA A 3 3.84 -5.77 6.69
C ALA A 3 2.81 -6.46 7.59
N TYR A 4 2.28 -7.62 7.17
CA TYR A 4 1.23 -8.36 7.91
C TYR A 4 -0.03 -7.55 8.26
N ALA A 5 -0.42 -6.59 7.42
CA ALA A 5 -1.58 -5.71 7.61
C ALA A 5 -2.45 -5.67 6.34
N LEU A 6 -2.84 -6.85 5.83
CA LEU A 6 -3.56 -6.98 4.56
C LEU A 6 -4.92 -6.27 4.62
N ASP A 7 -5.70 -6.53 5.67
CA ASP A 7 -7.06 -5.98 5.83
C ASP A 7 -7.06 -4.44 5.86
N GLU A 8 -6.12 -3.82 6.56
CA GLU A 8 -5.96 -2.37 6.56
C GLU A 8 -5.52 -1.85 5.18
N ALA A 9 -4.65 -2.58 4.48
CA ALA A 9 -4.15 -2.17 3.18
C ALA A 9 -5.20 -2.32 2.06
N GLU A 10 -6.09 -3.30 2.14
CA GLU A 10 -7.27 -3.42 1.27
C GLU A 10 -8.25 -2.26 1.48
N ARG A 11 -8.55 -1.92 2.74
CA ARG A 11 -9.37 -0.73 3.07
C ARG A 11 -8.78 0.56 2.52
N LEU A 12 -7.46 0.73 2.58
CA LEU A 12 -6.79 1.89 1.98
C LEU A 12 -6.90 1.87 0.45
N LYS A 13 -6.70 0.72 -0.18
CA LYS A 13 -6.85 0.55 -1.64
C LYS A 13 -8.26 0.93 -2.11
N GLU A 14 -9.30 0.47 -1.43
CA GLU A 14 -10.69 0.80 -1.75
C GLU A 14 -10.95 2.31 -1.70
N ARG A 15 -10.46 2.99 -0.66
CA ARG A 15 -10.59 4.44 -0.54
C ARG A 15 -9.87 5.18 -1.66
N VAL A 16 -8.66 4.77 -2.00
CA VAL A 16 -7.89 5.41 -3.09
C VAL A 16 -8.62 5.24 -4.43
N LEU A 17 -9.14 4.05 -4.73
CA LEU A 17 -9.91 3.81 -5.96
C LEU A 17 -11.25 4.57 -6.01
N ALA A 18 -11.83 4.89 -4.86
CA ALA A 18 -13.06 5.68 -4.78
C ALA A 18 -12.80 7.18 -4.97
N GLU A 19 -11.64 7.67 -4.52
CA GLU A 19 -11.30 9.10 -4.52
C GLU A 19 -10.47 9.53 -5.76
N PHE A 20 -9.77 8.59 -6.41
CA PHE A 20 -8.83 8.89 -7.51
C PHE A 20 -9.04 7.98 -8.72
N ASN A 21 -8.96 8.55 -9.92
CA ASN A 21 -8.93 7.78 -11.16
C ASN A 21 -7.49 7.29 -11.44
N CYS A 22 -7.08 6.24 -10.72
CA CYS A 22 -5.75 5.65 -10.89
C CYS A 22 -5.64 4.89 -12.22
N ALA A 23 -4.63 5.20 -13.04
CA ALA A 23 -4.29 4.38 -14.21
C ALA A 23 -3.94 2.93 -13.80
N GLU A 24 -3.25 2.78 -12.67
CA GLU A 24 -2.90 1.50 -12.07
C GLU A 24 -2.77 1.60 -10.56
N LEU A 25 -2.98 0.48 -9.86
CA LEU A 25 -2.77 0.37 -8.42
C LEU A 25 -2.42 -1.06 -8.04
N TRP A 26 -1.33 -1.23 -7.28
CA TRP A 26 -0.90 -2.52 -6.76
C TRP A 26 -0.88 -2.58 -5.23
N LEU A 27 -1.33 -3.72 -4.72
CA LEU A 27 -1.19 -4.09 -3.32
C LEU A 27 -0.25 -5.28 -3.23
N THR A 28 0.82 -5.12 -2.45
CA THR A 28 1.89 -6.11 -2.31
C THR A 28 2.37 -6.18 -0.86
N GLU A 29 3.09 -7.24 -0.53
CA GLU A 29 3.79 -7.35 0.76
C GLU A 29 5.13 -6.59 0.74
N PHE A 30 5.55 -6.16 1.92
CA PHE A 30 6.93 -5.72 2.13
C PHE A 30 7.91 -6.86 1.92
N SER A 31 9.07 -6.52 1.36
CA SER A 31 10.22 -7.42 1.42
C SER A 31 10.61 -7.67 2.88
N PRO A 32 11.28 -8.79 3.19
CA PRO A 32 11.70 -9.09 4.57
C PRO A 32 12.52 -7.96 5.21
N LEU A 33 13.40 -7.30 4.44
CA LEU A 33 14.20 -6.16 4.93
C LEU A 33 13.32 -4.96 5.32
N MET A 34 12.33 -4.63 4.48
CA MET A 34 11.39 -3.54 4.75
C MET A 34 10.50 -3.87 5.95
N GLY A 35 10.01 -5.10 6.05
CA GLY A 35 9.24 -5.58 7.21
C GLY A 35 10.04 -5.49 8.50
N TYR A 36 11.32 -5.90 8.48
CA TYR A 36 12.24 -5.76 9.62
C TYR A 36 12.47 -4.29 10.01
N ALA A 37 12.72 -3.41 9.04
CA ALA A 37 13.05 -2.01 9.29
C ALA A 37 11.84 -1.17 9.74
N CYS A 38 10.66 -1.43 9.17
CA CYS A 38 9.46 -0.62 9.39
C CYS A 38 8.51 -1.20 10.45
N GLY A 39 8.67 -2.47 10.83
CA GLY A 39 7.83 -3.14 11.82
C GLY A 39 6.51 -3.71 11.28
N THR A 40 6.01 -4.73 11.99
CA THR A 40 4.70 -5.38 11.76
C THR A 40 3.55 -4.39 11.94
N GLY A 41 2.54 -4.47 11.07
CA GLY A 41 1.38 -3.57 11.07
C GLY A 41 1.54 -2.36 10.15
N THR A 42 2.74 -2.13 9.61
CA THR A 42 3.01 -0.95 8.77
C THR A 42 2.40 -1.07 7.38
N ILE A 43 1.84 0.04 6.90
CA ILE A 43 1.34 0.20 5.53
C ILE A 43 2.19 1.27 4.83
N GLY A 44 2.77 0.90 3.69
CA GLY A 44 3.50 1.81 2.82
C GLY A 44 2.66 2.19 1.59
N PHE A 45 2.58 3.48 1.29
CA PHE A 45 1.90 4.01 0.12
C PHE A 45 2.84 4.93 -0.66
N ALA A 46 2.88 4.75 -1.98
CA ALA A 46 3.66 5.57 -2.91
C ALA A 46 2.81 5.77 -4.16
N PHE A 47 2.92 6.95 -4.77
CA PHE A 47 2.22 7.31 -5.99
C PHE A 47 3.12 8.19 -6.85
N TYR A 48 2.77 8.28 -8.12
CA TYR A 48 3.36 9.22 -9.06
C TYR A 48 2.20 9.90 -9.84
N PRO A 49 2.28 11.20 -10.11
CA PRO A 49 1.30 11.87 -10.94
C PRO A 49 1.51 11.53 -12.43
N GLU A 50 0.46 11.70 -13.24
CA GLU A 50 0.64 11.85 -14.69
C GLU A 50 1.27 13.24 -14.95
N ASP A 51 2.19 13.32 -15.92
CA ASP A 51 2.94 14.54 -16.29
C ASP A 51 2.03 15.71 -16.70
#